data_AF-A0A2V9PEA5-F1
#
_entry.id   AF-A0A2V9PEA5-F1
#
_cell.length_a   1.000
_cell.length_b   1.000
_cell.length_c   1.000
_cell.angle_alpha   90.00
_cell.angle_beta   90.00
_cell.angle_gamma   90.00
#
_symmetry.space_group_name_H-M   'P 1'
#
loop_
_entity.id
_entity.type
_entity.pdbx_description
1 polymer ?
#
loop_
_entity_poly.entity_id
_entity_poly.type
_entity_poly.pdbx_seq_one_letter_code
_entity_poly.pdbx_strand_id
1 'polypeptide(L)'
;MGSATTEDLGETNRKLRDLLIRLREAAAPADVVAASLTELMDELLHASDLLRGAETGPDADLEQQINQYRGNIEQLQEMLPAIQGRLIAERARLENIRSHLAAAANWTQTSRKTL
;
A
#
# COMPACT_ATOMS: atom_id res chain seq x y z
N MET A 1 -29.68 -3.39 11.71
CA MET A 1 -28.67 -3.04 10.69
C MET A 1 -27.25 -3.45 11.07
N GLY A 2 -26.94 -3.74 12.35
CA GLY A 2 -25.59 -4.14 12.79
C GLY A 2 -24.95 -5.34 12.08
N SER A 3 -25.71 -6.37 11.70
CA SER A 3 -25.15 -7.56 11.03
C SER A 3 -24.46 -7.28 9.68
N ALA A 4 -24.95 -6.29 8.91
CA ALA A 4 -24.36 -5.95 7.61
C ALA A 4 -23.03 -5.20 7.79
N THR A 5 -22.99 -4.23 8.71
CA THR A 5 -21.76 -3.50 9.05
C THR A 5 -20.66 -4.41 9.58
N THR A 6 -21.02 -5.41 10.39
CA THR A 6 -20.07 -6.40 10.92
C THR A 6 -19.51 -7.31 9.81
N GLU A 7 -20.34 -7.74 8.86
CA GLU A 7 -19.91 -8.54 7.71
C GLU A 7 -19.00 -7.73 6.77
N ASP A 8 -19.39 -6.51 6.44
CA ASP A 8 -18.62 -5.59 5.58
C ASP A 8 -17.25 -5.28 6.21
N LEU A 9 -17.21 -4.96 7.51
CA LEU A 9 -15.95 -4.71 8.22
C LEU A 9 -15.08 -5.98 8.29
N GLY A 10 -15.70 -7.15 8.42
CA GLY A 10 -15.02 -8.44 8.33
C GLY A 10 -14.37 -8.67 6.97
N GLU A 11 -15.05 -8.31 5.88
CA GLU A 11 -14.49 -8.39 4.54
C GLU A 11 -13.31 -7.41 4.35
N THR A 12 -13.50 -6.15 4.75
CA THR A 12 -12.42 -5.15 4.71
C THR A 12 -11.21 -5.60 5.52
N ASN A 13 -11.41 -6.18 6.71
CA ASN A 13 -10.31 -6.72 7.51
C ASN A 13 -9.54 -7.85 6.81
N ARG A 14 -10.23 -8.71 6.03
CA ARG A 14 -9.56 -9.74 5.22
C ARG A 14 -8.74 -9.10 4.11
N LYS A 15 -9.31 -8.15 3.36
CA LYS A 15 -8.62 -7.46 2.26
C LYS A 15 -7.40 -6.69 2.75
N LEU A 16 -7.53 -5.95 3.86
CA LEU A 16 -6.42 -5.23 4.49
C LEU A 16 -5.29 -6.20 4.85
N ARG A 17 -5.60 -7.36 5.44
CA ARG A 17 -4.59 -8.37 5.78
C ARG A 17 -3.87 -8.91 4.54
N ASP A 18 -4.60 -9.22 3.48
CA ASP A 18 -4.01 -9.72 2.24
C ASP A 18 -3.12 -8.67 1.56
N LEU A 19 -3.52 -7.39 1.60
CA LEU A 19 -2.72 -6.27 1.12
C LEU A 19 -1.45 -6.07 1.94
N LEU A 20 -1.53 -6.18 3.26
CA LEU A 20 -0.37 -6.10 4.15
C LEU A 20 0.61 -7.24 3.88
N ILE A 21 0.12 -8.46 3.65
CA ILE A 21 0.97 -9.60 3.27
C ILE A 21 1.70 -9.30 1.95
N ARG A 22 0.99 -8.83 0.92
CA ARG A 22 1.58 -8.45 -0.38
C ARG A 22 2.65 -7.35 -0.22
N LEU A 23 2.38 -6.32 0.56
CA LEU A 23 3.31 -5.20 0.78
C LEU A 23 4.56 -5.61 1.56
N ARG A 24 4.45 -6.62 2.43
CA ARG A 24 5.57 -7.17 3.18
C ARG A 24 6.56 -7.91 2.29
N GLU A 25 6.13 -8.40 1.14
CA GLU A 25 7.03 -9.09 0.20
C GLU A 25 8.11 -8.14 -0.32
N ALA A 26 9.35 -8.38 0.12
CA ALA A 26 10.51 -7.54 -0.17
C ALA A 26 10.86 -7.46 -1.66
N ALA A 27 10.42 -8.42 -2.46
CA ALA A 27 10.71 -8.53 -3.89
C ALA A 27 9.60 -7.99 -4.82
N ALA A 28 8.50 -7.45 -4.26
CA ALA A 28 7.40 -6.95 -5.07
C ALA A 28 7.86 -5.80 -6.01
N PRO A 29 7.50 -5.84 -7.30
CA PRO A 29 7.72 -4.75 -8.24
C PRO A 29 7.10 -3.42 -7.79
N ALA A 30 7.68 -2.29 -8.21
CA ALA A 30 7.26 -0.95 -7.74
C ALA A 30 5.81 -0.59 -8.15
N ASP A 31 5.37 -1.05 -9.32
CA ASP A 31 3.99 -0.93 -9.80
C ASP A 31 3.01 -1.74 -8.95
N VAL A 32 3.39 -2.95 -8.55
CA VAL A 32 2.61 -3.79 -7.62
C VAL A 32 2.50 -3.14 -6.24
N VAL A 33 3.60 -2.56 -5.74
CA VAL A 33 3.59 -1.82 -4.47
C VAL A 33 2.68 -0.59 -4.56
N ALA A 34 2.74 0.18 -5.66
CA ALA A 34 1.90 1.36 -5.85
C ALA A 34 0.40 1.00 -5.95
N ALA A 35 0.06 -0.05 -6.70
CA ALA A 35 -1.31 -0.55 -6.79
C ALA A 35 -1.82 -1.02 -5.43
N SER A 36 -1.02 -1.81 -4.70
CA SER A 36 -1.37 -2.31 -3.37
C SER A 36 -1.56 -1.18 -2.35
N LEU A 37 -0.75 -0.10 -2.40
CA LEU A 37 -0.94 1.07 -1.53
C LEU A 37 -2.22 1.85 -1.86
N THR A 38 -2.63 1.86 -3.13
CA THR A 38 -3.88 2.50 -3.55
C THR A 38 -5.08 1.70 -3.05
N GLU A 39 -5.09 0.38 -3.30
CA GLU A 39 -6.11 -0.55 -2.78
C GLU A 39 -6.21 -0.46 -1.25
N LEU A 40 -5.06 -0.36 -0.56
CA LEU A 40 -5.03 -0.21 0.89
C LEU A 40 -5.70 1.09 1.34
N MET A 41 -5.45 2.21 0.67
CA MET A 41 -6.06 3.49 1.00
C MET A 41 -7.59 3.45 0.81
N ASP A 42 -8.07 2.83 -0.27
CA ASP A 42 -9.50 2.68 -0.54
C ASP A 42 -10.20 1.87 0.56
N GLU A 43 -9.60 0.75 0.98
CA GLU A 43 -10.14 -0.09 2.07
C GLU A 43 -10.11 0.63 3.43
N LEU A 44 -9.10 1.46 3.70
CA LEU A 44 -9.05 2.28 4.92
C LEU A 44 -10.13 3.37 4.96
N LEU A 45 -10.41 3.99 3.81
CA LEU A 45 -11.51 4.94 3.67
C LEU A 45 -12.86 4.25 3.85
N HIS A 46 -13.03 3.08 3.22
CA HIS A 46 -14.25 2.29 3.38
C HIS A 46 -14.49 1.85 4.83
N ALA A 47 -13.45 1.34 5.51
CA ALA A 47 -13.53 1.02 6.94
C ALA A 47 -13.93 2.24 7.78
N SER A 48 -13.40 3.43 7.45
CA SER A 48 -13.72 4.66 8.17
C SER A 48 -15.19 5.05 8.04
N ASP A 49 -15.79 4.84 6.88
CA ASP A 49 -17.22 5.08 6.65
C ASP A 49 -18.08 4.07 7.39
N LEU A 50 -17.72 2.78 7.36
CA LEU A 50 -18.40 1.72 8.12
C LEU A 50 -18.39 2.00 9.63
N LEU A 51 -17.24 2.39 10.17
CA LEU A 51 -17.08 2.70 11.60
C LEU A 51 -17.84 3.96 12.01
N ARG A 52 -18.01 4.94 11.10
CA ARG A 52 -18.81 6.14 11.37
C ARG A 52 -20.31 5.84 11.38
N GLY A 53 -20.75 4.89 10.55
CA GLY A 53 -22.15 4.45 10.47
C GLY A 53 -22.56 3.40 11.51
N ALA A 54 -21.60 2.83 12.25
CA ALA A 54 -21.87 1.78 13.23
C ALA A 54 -22.67 2.31 14.43
N GLU A 55 -23.78 1.64 14.75
CA GLU A 55 -24.56 1.91 15.95
C GLU A 55 -23.79 1.42 17.19
N THR A 56 -23.62 2.29 18.20
CA THR A 56 -22.96 1.96 19.47
C THR A 56 -23.87 1.16 20.40
N GLY A 57 -24.26 -0.04 19.96
CA GLY A 57 -24.92 -1.06 20.77
C GLY A 57 -23.93 -2.15 21.20
N PRO A 58 -24.23 -2.94 22.24
CA PRO A 58 -23.42 -4.10 22.61
C PRO A 58 -23.53 -5.18 21.54
N ASP A 59 -22.57 -5.19 20.62
CA ASP A 59 -22.38 -6.21 19.59
C ASP A 59 -20.94 -6.73 19.71
N ALA A 60 -20.79 -7.94 20.26
CA ALA A 60 -19.50 -8.56 20.50
C ALA A 60 -18.77 -8.92 19.19
N ASP A 61 -19.51 -9.23 18.13
CA ASP A 61 -18.92 -9.58 16.84
C ASP A 61 -18.37 -8.31 16.17
N LEU A 62 -19.11 -7.20 16.25
CA LEU A 62 -18.64 -5.90 15.77
C LEU A 62 -17.38 -5.45 16.54
N GLU A 63 -17.37 -5.59 17.87
CA GLU A 63 -16.20 -5.24 18.69
C GLU A 63 -14.98 -6.08 18.32
N GLN A 64 -15.17 -7.37 18.03
CA GLN A 64 -14.11 -8.24 17.50
C GLN A 64 -13.57 -7.73 16.16
N GLN A 65 -14.43 -7.31 15.24
CA GLN A 65 -14.00 -6.77 13.94
C GLN A 65 -13.27 -5.43 14.08
N ILE A 66 -13.69 -4.57 15.00
CA ILE A 66 -12.99 -3.30 15.31
C ILE A 66 -11.59 -3.59 15.85
N ASN A 67 -11.45 -4.58 16.73
CA ASN A 67 -10.14 -4.96 17.27
C ASN A 67 -9.23 -5.55 16.18
N GLN A 68 -9.75 -6.34 15.26
CA GLN A 68 -8.99 -6.81 14.09
C GLN A 68 -8.56 -5.67 13.19
N TYR A 69 -9.45 -4.70 12.94
CA TYR A 69 -9.12 -3.50 12.18
C TYR A 69 -7.99 -2.72 12.83
N ARG A 70 -8.05 -2.46 14.13
CA ARG A 70 -6.97 -1.80 14.88
C ARG A 70 -5.63 -2.53 14.73
N GLY A 71 -5.62 -3.86 14.86
CA GLY A 71 -4.41 -4.66 14.66
C GLY A 71 -3.84 -4.53 13.24
N ASN A 72 -4.70 -4.46 12.21
CA ASN A 72 -4.25 -4.22 10.84
C ASN A 72 -3.62 -2.81 10.69
N ILE A 73 -4.18 -1.78 11.35
CA ILE A 73 -3.61 -0.42 11.34
C ILE A 73 -2.25 -0.38 12.06
N GLU A 74 -2.11 -1.05 13.19
CA GLU A 74 -0.85 -1.13 13.93
C GLU A 74 0.24 -1.80 13.06
N GLN A 75 -0.08 -2.92 12.40
CA GLN A 75 0.84 -3.57 11.46
C GLN A 75 1.22 -2.65 10.30
N LEU A 76 0.26 -1.90 9.74
CA LEU A 76 0.56 -0.91 8.71
C LEU A 76 1.55 0.15 9.20
N GLN A 77 1.33 0.70 10.40
CA GLN A 77 2.21 1.70 10.99
C GLN A 77 3.64 1.19 11.16
N GLU A 78 3.81 -0.06 11.58
CA GLU A 78 5.11 -0.71 11.70
C GLU A 78 5.81 -0.90 10.35
N MET A 79 5.03 -1.20 9.29
CA MET A 79 5.57 -1.49 7.97
C MET A 79 5.89 -0.25 7.13
N LEU A 80 5.20 0.87 7.36
CA LEU A 80 5.33 2.10 6.57
C LEU A 80 6.78 2.60 6.42
N PRO A 81 7.61 2.67 7.48
CA PRO A 81 9.00 3.10 7.35
C PRO A 81 9.82 2.21 6.39
N ALA A 82 9.62 0.90 6.44
CA ALA A 82 10.32 -0.05 5.58
C ALA A 82 9.88 0.10 4.11
N ILE A 83 8.59 0.27 3.87
CA ILE A 83 8.03 0.53 2.53
C ILE A 83 8.59 1.84 1.97
N GLN A 84 8.59 2.91 2.78
CA GLN A 84 9.14 4.21 2.38
C GLN A 84 10.63 4.11 2.02
N GLY A 85 11.42 3.41 2.84
CA GLY A 85 12.84 3.19 2.56
C GLY A 85 13.08 2.48 1.23
N ARG A 86 12.29 1.43 0.93
CA ARG A 86 12.34 0.70 -0.35
C ARG A 86 12.01 1.61 -1.54
N LEU A 87 10.94 2.42 -1.45
CA LEU A 87 10.54 3.33 -2.51
C LEU A 87 11.59 4.42 -2.78
N ILE A 88 12.23 4.95 -1.74
CA ILE A 88 13.32 5.92 -1.88
C ILE A 88 14.52 5.27 -2.58
N ALA A 89 14.90 4.06 -2.18
CA ALA A 89 16.00 3.33 -2.79
C ALA A 89 15.73 3.02 -4.27
N GLU A 90 14.52 2.57 -4.60
CA GLU A 90 14.16 2.29 -6.00
C GLU A 90 14.13 3.57 -6.84
N ARG A 91 13.62 4.68 -6.29
CA ARG A 91 13.68 5.98 -6.96
C ARG A 91 15.12 6.39 -7.28
N ALA A 92 16.04 6.24 -6.32
CA ALA A 92 17.45 6.54 -6.54
C ALA A 92 18.08 5.64 -7.62
N ARG A 93 17.73 4.35 -7.62
CA ARG A 93 18.17 3.38 -8.63
C ARG A 93 17.68 3.77 -10.03
N LEU A 94 16.39 4.10 -10.18
CA LEU A 94 15.80 4.51 -11.46
C LEU A 94 16.41 5.82 -11.97
N GLU A 95 16.67 6.79 -11.09
CA GLU A 95 17.33 8.04 -11.47
C GLU A 95 18.75 7.79 -11.99
N ASN A 96 19.49 6.90 -11.34
CA ASN A 96 20.84 6.54 -11.80
C ASN A 96 20.80 5.90 -13.21
N ILE A 97 19.90 4.94 -13.42
CA ILE A 97 19.68 4.30 -14.74
C ILE A 97 19.34 5.35 -15.79
N ARG A 98 18.44 6.28 -15.47
CA ARG A 98 18.05 7.39 -16.37
C ARG A 98 19.26 8.26 -16.74
N SER A 99 20.11 8.60 -15.77
CA SER A 99 21.32 9.39 -16.01
C SER A 99 22.29 8.67 -16.95
N HIS A 100 22.48 7.37 -16.76
CA HIS A 100 23.34 6.55 -17.61
C HIS A 100 22.81 6.47 -19.04
N LEU A 101 21.50 6.28 -19.22
CA LEU A 101 20.87 6.26 -20.54
C LEU A 101 21.01 7.62 -21.25
N ALA A 102 20.83 8.72 -20.53
CA ALA A 102 21.00 10.07 -21.08
C ALA A 102 22.45 10.32 -21.52
N ALA A 103 23.43 9.92 -20.71
CA ALA A 103 24.85 10.02 -21.04
C ALA A 103 25.22 9.17 -22.26
N ALA A 104 24.74 7.92 -22.33
CA ALA A 104 24.95 7.03 -23.46
C ALA A 104 24.35 7.60 -24.76
N ALA A 105 23.11 8.11 -24.69
CA ALA A 105 22.46 8.76 -25.82
C ALA A 105 23.24 9.99 -26.31
N ASN A 106 23.72 10.83 -25.40
CA ASN A 106 24.54 12.00 -25.74
C ASN A 106 25.88 11.59 -26.39
N TRP A 107 26.51 10.53 -25.90
CA TRP A 107 27.73 9.99 -26.50
C TRP A 107 27.50 9.51 -27.94
N THR A 108 26.44 8.72 -28.18
CA THR A 108 26.06 8.28 -29.53
C THR A 108 25.73 9.43 -30.46
N GLN A 109 25.05 10.47 -29.97
CA GLN A 109 24.75 11.66 -30.75
C GLN A 109 26.01 12.44 -31.12
N THR A 110 26.95 12.57 -30.18
CA THR A 110 28.21 13.28 -30.39
C THR A 110 29.11 12.51 -31.35
N SER A 111 29.26 11.20 -31.17
CA SER A 111 30.10 10.36 -32.04
C SER A 111 29.61 10.34 -33.48
N ARG A 112 28.29 10.44 -33.72
CA ARG A 112 27.71 10.57 -35.07
C ARG A 112 27.97 11.93 -35.72
N LYS A 113 28.17 13.00 -34.94
CA LYS A 113 28.48 14.35 -35.48
C LYS A 113 29.97 14.55 -35.76
N THR A 114 30.82 13.73 -35.14
CA THR A 114 32.28 13.82 -35.27
C THR A 114 32.87 12.87 -36.32
N LEU A 115 32.03 12.03 -36.95
CA LEU A 115 32.34 11.20 -38.11
C LEU A 115 31.74 11.83 -39.37
#